data_AF-A0A8T5T2N0-F1
#
_entry.id   AF-A0A8T5T2N0-F1
#
_cell.length_a   1.000
_cell.length_b   1.000
_cell.length_c   1.000
_cell.angle_alpha   90.00
_cell.angle_beta   90.00
_cell.angle_gamma   90.00
#
_symmetry.space_group_name_H-M   'P 1'
#
loop_
_entity.id
_entity.type
_entity.pdbx_description
1 polymer ?
#
loop_
_entity_poly.entity_id
_entity_poly.type
_entity_poly.pdbx_seq_one_letter_code
_entity_poly.pdbx_strand_id
1 'polypeptide(L)'
;MSNIKEQETLIKEFKDEVIKKLPIWIKTNVEEQKDVLEELESHIWDKAEELAQGGTITSMQVREAIALMGSPREIAKEYRRRGTPKFYITEELFPWYYKSVIIITSVIIFGNLLTMAFSFGGENTAGQVVGEFFTGTASGIVFGFVGISLLFIQLSMNGFLPEDLKKMAEQKGTLGIKAEKADLELAKVERRAEKKAKRKGLLDSQASYIFMGILAITGGFFLLLYPIATLPAIVDYVEPELAESFVQWLRLIGALILAQGVFRFGQALSGKNLRGHQVMMVLHIAASCLFIPLVLQLQYNPDIIITTLQNIFSYHPAEKILLYVTIGSWVFAVGHLFGAIDELRKLIQLEVQGFSQKG
;
A
#
# COMPACT_ATOMS: atom_id res chain seq x y z
N MET A 1 -14.84 -43.32 20.51
CA MET A 1 -14.47 -41.91 20.81
C MET A 1 -13.16 -41.45 20.17
N SER A 2 -12.12 -42.29 19.98
CA SER A 2 -10.89 -41.81 19.31
C SER A 2 -11.03 -41.60 17.79
N ASN A 3 -11.88 -42.39 17.12
CA ASN A 3 -12.08 -42.31 15.66
C ASN A 3 -12.72 -40.97 15.21
N ILE A 4 -13.74 -40.47 15.92
CA ILE A 4 -14.40 -39.19 15.59
C ILE A 4 -13.44 -38.00 15.73
N LYS A 5 -12.64 -37.95 16.81
CA LYS A 5 -11.66 -36.87 17.01
C LYS A 5 -10.58 -36.85 15.92
N GLU A 6 -10.19 -38.03 15.43
CA GLU A 6 -9.22 -38.12 14.33
C GLU A 6 -9.80 -37.56 13.03
N GLN A 7 -11.06 -37.90 12.72
CA GLN A 7 -11.79 -37.40 11.54
C GLN A 7 -11.91 -35.88 11.56
N GLU A 8 -12.35 -35.30 12.68
CA GLU A 8 -12.45 -33.84 12.87
C GLU A 8 -11.10 -33.15 12.69
N THR A 9 -10.02 -33.78 13.18
CA THR A 9 -8.66 -33.23 13.06
C THR A 9 -8.21 -33.18 11.59
N LEU A 10 -8.48 -34.23 10.82
CA LEU A 10 -8.14 -34.28 9.39
C LEU A 10 -8.86 -33.19 8.59
N ILE A 11 -10.16 -33.02 8.83
CA ILE A 11 -10.97 -31.99 8.16
C ILE A 11 -10.47 -30.59 8.54
N LYS A 12 -10.15 -30.37 9.82
CA LYS A 12 -9.63 -29.09 10.29
C LYS A 12 -8.28 -28.75 9.65
N GLU A 13 -7.34 -29.69 9.62
CA GLU A 13 -6.03 -29.49 8.99
C GLU A 13 -6.18 -29.13 7.50
N PHE A 14 -7.05 -29.84 6.78
CA PHE A 14 -7.34 -29.56 5.38
C PHE A 14 -7.95 -28.15 5.18
N LYS A 15 -8.96 -27.79 6.00
CA LYS A 15 -9.57 -26.44 6.00
C LYS A 15 -8.53 -25.35 6.24
N ASP A 16 -7.63 -25.54 7.21
CA ASP A 16 -6.54 -24.59 7.50
C ASP A 16 -5.58 -24.41 6.31
N GLU A 17 -5.31 -25.47 5.55
CA GLU A 17 -4.53 -25.37 4.31
C GLU A 17 -5.27 -24.63 3.20
N VAL A 18 -6.57 -24.90 3.02
CA VAL A 18 -7.42 -24.18 2.06
C VAL A 18 -7.44 -22.68 2.40
N ILE A 19 -7.69 -22.32 3.66
CA ILE A 19 -7.67 -20.92 4.15
C ILE A 19 -6.37 -20.21 3.75
N LYS A 20 -5.22 -20.87 3.87
CA LYS A 20 -3.93 -20.27 3.51
C LYS A 20 -3.83 -19.94 2.02
N LYS A 21 -4.51 -20.69 1.15
CA LYS A 21 -4.43 -20.56 -0.32
C LYS A 21 -5.54 -19.70 -0.94
N LEU A 22 -6.67 -19.52 -0.24
CA LEU A 22 -7.80 -18.68 -0.68
C LEU A 22 -7.38 -17.27 -1.09
N PRO A 23 -8.11 -16.61 -2.01
CA PRO A 23 -7.88 -15.22 -2.39
C PRO A 23 -8.08 -14.26 -1.20
N ILE A 24 -7.49 -13.06 -1.32
CA ILE A 24 -7.45 -12.06 -0.23
C ILE A 24 -8.86 -11.59 0.16
N TRP A 25 -9.76 -11.44 -0.82
CA TRP A 25 -11.12 -10.96 -0.57
C TRP A 25 -11.94 -11.93 0.30
N ILE A 26 -11.81 -13.26 0.11
CA ILE A 26 -12.42 -14.23 1.04
C ILE A 26 -11.75 -14.19 2.40
N LYS A 27 -10.41 -14.14 2.45
CA LYS A 27 -9.66 -14.12 3.72
C LYS A 27 -9.99 -12.94 4.62
N THR A 28 -10.43 -11.84 4.03
CA THR A 28 -10.73 -10.59 4.74
C THR A 28 -12.20 -10.48 5.14
N ASN A 29 -13.09 -11.26 4.50
CA ASN A 29 -14.49 -11.37 4.88
C ASN A 29 -14.72 -12.64 5.70
N VAL A 30 -14.88 -12.48 7.02
CA VAL A 30 -15.04 -13.59 7.97
C VAL A 30 -16.30 -14.42 7.69
N GLU A 31 -17.39 -13.80 7.23
CA GLU A 31 -18.64 -14.50 6.93
C GLU A 31 -18.48 -15.38 5.69
N GLU A 32 -18.04 -14.81 4.58
CA GLU A 32 -17.76 -15.57 3.34
C GLU A 32 -16.73 -16.68 3.56
N GLN A 33 -15.68 -16.40 4.34
CA GLN A 33 -14.71 -17.42 4.70
C GLN A 33 -15.37 -18.56 5.47
N LYS A 34 -16.24 -18.25 6.44
CA LYS A 34 -16.93 -19.27 7.23
C LYS A 34 -17.86 -20.10 6.35
N ASP A 35 -18.65 -19.46 5.50
CA ASP A 35 -19.60 -20.13 4.60
C ASP A 35 -18.88 -21.11 3.66
N VAL A 36 -17.78 -20.67 3.02
CA VAL A 36 -16.93 -21.52 2.16
C VAL A 36 -16.39 -22.73 2.92
N LEU A 37 -16.01 -22.54 4.18
CA LEU A 37 -15.45 -23.59 5.01
C LEU A 37 -16.49 -24.58 5.54
N GLU A 38 -17.71 -24.12 5.78
CA GLU A 38 -18.84 -24.97 6.17
C GLU A 38 -19.32 -25.80 4.96
N GLU A 39 -19.44 -25.19 3.79
CA GLU A 39 -19.76 -25.90 2.54
C GLU A 39 -18.71 -26.98 2.22
N LEU A 40 -17.42 -26.63 2.33
CA LEU A 40 -16.33 -27.58 2.10
C LEU A 40 -16.38 -28.76 3.08
N GLU A 41 -16.68 -28.49 4.35
CA GLU A 41 -16.82 -29.53 5.36
C GLU A 41 -18.01 -30.44 5.08
N SER A 42 -19.17 -29.87 4.71
CA SER A 42 -20.35 -30.65 4.30
C SER A 42 -20.00 -31.60 3.16
N HIS A 43 -19.38 -31.10 2.09
CA HIS A 43 -19.02 -31.94 0.94
C HIS A 43 -18.03 -33.06 1.28
N ILE A 44 -17.13 -32.85 2.24
CA ILE A 44 -16.22 -33.92 2.70
C ILE A 44 -17.01 -34.99 3.44
N TRP A 45 -17.94 -34.60 4.31
CA TRP A 45 -18.79 -35.54 5.04
C TRP A 45 -19.71 -36.33 4.11
N ASP A 46 -20.37 -35.65 3.16
CA ASP A 46 -21.24 -36.28 2.17
C ASP A 46 -20.47 -37.34 1.35
N LYS A 47 -19.26 -37.01 0.88
CA LYS A 47 -18.39 -37.98 0.17
C LYS A 47 -17.93 -39.12 1.07
N ALA A 48 -17.59 -38.85 2.32
CA ALA A 48 -17.15 -39.88 3.25
C ALA A 48 -18.29 -40.85 3.58
N GLU A 49 -19.54 -40.36 3.66
CA GLU A 49 -20.75 -41.16 3.84
C GLU A 49 -21.04 -42.03 2.60
N GLU A 50 -20.93 -41.47 1.39
CA GLU A 50 -21.03 -42.23 0.14
C GLU A 50 -20.02 -43.37 0.07
N LEU A 51 -18.75 -43.11 0.45
CA LEU A 51 -17.69 -44.13 0.52
C LEU A 51 -17.94 -45.18 1.62
N ALA A 52 -18.71 -44.84 2.65
CA ALA A 52 -19.06 -45.75 3.72
C ALA A 52 -20.20 -46.71 3.39
N GLN A 53 -20.94 -46.47 2.30
CA GLN A 53 -22.03 -47.33 1.83
C GLN A 53 -23.05 -47.68 2.95
N GLY A 54 -23.35 -46.71 3.82
CA GLY A 54 -24.26 -46.87 4.97
C GLY A 54 -23.63 -47.51 6.21
N GLY A 55 -22.32 -47.79 6.19
CA GLY A 55 -21.53 -48.19 7.35
C GLY A 55 -21.08 -47.01 8.22
N THR A 56 -20.39 -47.30 9.32
CA THR A 56 -19.78 -46.25 10.15
C THR A 56 -18.61 -45.58 9.43
N ILE A 57 -18.63 -44.26 9.30
CA ILE A 57 -17.55 -43.48 8.69
C ILE A 57 -16.25 -43.67 9.48
N THR A 58 -15.17 -43.98 8.77
CA THR A 58 -13.82 -44.20 9.29
C THR A 58 -12.87 -43.08 8.87
N SER A 59 -11.77 -42.88 9.61
CA SER A 59 -10.72 -41.92 9.23
C SER A 59 -10.15 -42.16 7.83
N MET A 60 -10.15 -43.41 7.35
CA MET A 60 -9.68 -43.77 6.00
C MET A 60 -10.60 -43.19 4.92
N GLN A 61 -11.92 -43.33 5.09
CA GLN A 61 -12.91 -42.75 4.16
C GLN A 61 -12.87 -41.22 4.16
N VAL A 62 -12.61 -40.59 5.31
CA VAL A 62 -12.42 -39.12 5.36
C VAL A 62 -11.17 -38.68 4.59
N ARG A 63 -10.04 -39.41 4.73
CA ARG A 63 -8.83 -39.12 3.94
C ARG A 63 -9.07 -39.28 2.45
N GLU A 64 -9.79 -40.33 2.06
CA GLU A 64 -10.15 -40.60 0.66
C GLU A 64 -11.11 -39.53 0.11
N ALA A 65 -12.12 -39.13 0.89
CA ALA A 65 -13.01 -38.02 0.56
C ALA A 65 -12.22 -36.71 0.35
N ILE A 66 -11.28 -36.38 1.23
CA ILE A 66 -10.39 -35.22 1.08
C ILE A 66 -9.55 -35.32 -0.21
N ALA A 67 -9.01 -36.50 -0.52
CA ALA A 67 -8.25 -36.72 -1.76
C ALA A 67 -9.11 -36.49 -3.01
N LEU A 68 -10.38 -36.90 -2.97
CA LEU A 68 -11.36 -36.70 -4.06
C LEU A 68 -11.80 -35.24 -4.21
N MET A 69 -11.70 -34.41 -3.17
CA MET A 69 -11.98 -32.96 -3.25
C MET A 69 -10.91 -32.20 -4.04
N GLY A 70 -9.75 -32.80 -4.28
CA GLY A 70 -8.61 -32.18 -4.95
C GLY A 70 -7.71 -31.40 -4.01
N SER A 71 -6.64 -30.82 -4.56
CA SER A 71 -5.65 -30.10 -3.74
C SER A 71 -6.21 -28.78 -3.20
N PRO A 72 -5.80 -28.31 -2.01
CA PRO A 72 -6.20 -27.00 -1.49
C PRO A 72 -5.91 -25.84 -2.46
N ARG A 73 -4.92 -26.00 -3.34
CA ARG A 73 -4.57 -25.03 -4.37
C ARG A 73 -5.59 -25.00 -5.51
N GLU A 74 -6.13 -26.14 -5.93
CA GLU A 74 -7.16 -26.24 -6.97
C GLU A 74 -8.49 -25.67 -6.46
N ILE A 75 -8.86 -26.02 -5.23
CA ILE A 75 -10.05 -25.45 -4.58
C ILE A 75 -9.94 -23.92 -4.51
N ALA A 76 -8.80 -23.40 -4.02
CA ALA A 76 -8.57 -21.96 -3.99
C ALA A 76 -8.49 -21.30 -5.38
N LYS A 77 -8.17 -22.05 -6.44
CA LYS A 77 -8.10 -21.53 -7.81
C LYS A 77 -9.50 -21.30 -8.38
N GLU A 78 -10.47 -22.14 -8.04
CA GLU A 78 -11.87 -21.94 -8.44
C GLU A 78 -12.43 -20.63 -7.88
N TYR A 79 -12.11 -20.28 -6.63
CA TYR A 79 -12.46 -18.97 -6.06
C TYR A 79 -11.76 -17.77 -6.71
N ARG A 80 -10.63 -17.98 -7.40
CA ARG A 80 -9.95 -16.91 -8.17
C ARG A 80 -10.53 -16.74 -9.57
N ARG A 81 -11.25 -17.74 -10.08
CA ARG A 81 -11.87 -17.75 -11.41
C ARG A 81 -13.25 -17.08 -11.42
N ARG A 82 -13.54 -16.19 -10.48
CA ARG A 82 -14.75 -15.37 -10.52
C ARG A 82 -14.55 -14.21 -11.50
N GLY A 83 -15.56 -13.96 -12.32
CA GLY A 83 -15.58 -12.91 -13.32
C GLY A 83 -15.23 -13.36 -14.74
N THR A 84 -15.72 -12.62 -15.72
CA THR A 84 -15.50 -12.90 -17.14
C THR A 84 -14.23 -12.18 -17.63
N PRO A 85 -13.19 -12.90 -18.11
CA PRO A 85 -11.93 -12.26 -18.48
C PRO A 85 -12.08 -11.44 -19.77
N LYS A 86 -11.65 -10.17 -19.72
CA LYS A 86 -11.66 -9.23 -20.86
C LYS A 86 -10.34 -8.45 -20.89
N PHE A 87 -9.42 -8.83 -21.77
CA PHE A 87 -8.08 -8.20 -21.87
C PHE A 87 -7.30 -8.19 -20.54
N TYR A 88 -7.22 -9.34 -19.86
CA TYR A 88 -6.53 -9.52 -18.56
C TYR A 88 -7.12 -8.79 -17.35
N ILE A 89 -8.20 -8.02 -17.54
CA ILE A 89 -9.02 -7.42 -16.48
C ILE A 89 -10.40 -8.07 -16.57
N THR A 90 -11.11 -8.29 -15.46
CA THR A 90 -12.46 -8.86 -15.57
C THR A 90 -13.45 -7.80 -16.09
N GLU A 91 -14.48 -8.21 -16.81
CA GLU A 91 -15.49 -7.30 -17.37
C GLU A 91 -16.17 -6.48 -16.28
N GLU A 92 -16.33 -7.03 -15.09
CA GLU A 92 -16.94 -6.38 -13.93
C GLU A 92 -16.04 -5.28 -13.35
N LEU A 93 -14.71 -5.46 -13.39
CA LEU A 93 -13.73 -4.45 -12.96
C LEU A 93 -13.52 -3.35 -14.00
N PHE A 94 -13.87 -3.58 -15.26
CA PHE A 94 -13.59 -2.65 -16.37
C PHE A 94 -14.20 -1.25 -16.19
N PRO A 95 -15.46 -1.08 -15.72
CA PRO A 95 -16.02 0.25 -15.44
C PRO A 95 -15.24 1.02 -14.36
N TRP A 96 -14.71 0.31 -13.36
CA TRP A 96 -13.87 0.91 -12.31
C TRP A 96 -12.49 1.28 -12.84
N TYR A 97 -11.88 0.39 -13.63
CA TYR A 97 -10.63 0.66 -14.33
C TYR A 97 -10.73 1.93 -15.18
N TYR A 98 -11.76 2.01 -16.02
CA TYR A 98 -12.00 3.16 -16.89
C TYR A 98 -12.17 4.46 -16.09
N LYS A 99 -12.96 4.43 -15.00
CA LYS A 99 -13.08 5.58 -14.09
C LYS A 99 -11.75 5.99 -13.48
N SER A 100 -10.93 5.03 -13.04
CA SER A 100 -9.61 5.31 -12.47
C SER A 100 -8.65 5.91 -13.51
N VAL A 101 -8.66 5.41 -14.75
CA VAL A 101 -7.90 5.98 -15.87
C VAL A 101 -8.33 7.43 -16.14
N ILE A 102 -9.63 7.71 -16.19
CA ILE A 102 -10.14 9.08 -16.37
C ILE A 102 -9.68 9.97 -15.22
N ILE A 103 -9.84 9.55 -13.96
CA ILE A 103 -9.47 10.37 -12.80
C ILE A 103 -7.97 10.70 -12.85
N ILE A 104 -7.11 9.70 -13.06
CA ILE A 104 -5.66 9.89 -13.13
C ILE A 104 -5.30 10.81 -14.29
N THR A 105 -5.89 10.59 -15.46
CA THR A 105 -5.66 11.44 -16.65
C THR A 105 -6.08 12.88 -16.39
N SER A 106 -7.25 13.10 -15.79
CA SER A 106 -7.74 14.43 -15.42
C SER A 106 -6.82 15.12 -14.41
N VAL A 107 -6.31 14.39 -13.41
CA VAL A 107 -5.36 14.93 -12.42
C VAL A 107 -4.05 15.33 -13.10
N ILE A 108 -3.53 14.51 -14.02
CA ILE A 108 -2.30 14.81 -14.78
C ILE A 108 -2.51 16.04 -15.67
N ILE A 109 -3.60 16.09 -16.43
CA ILE A 109 -3.92 17.23 -17.31
C ILE A 109 -4.08 18.50 -16.47
N PHE A 110 -4.84 18.43 -15.38
CA PHE A 110 -5.05 19.58 -14.49
C PHE A 110 -3.74 20.07 -13.87
N GLY A 111 -2.89 19.16 -13.38
CA GLY A 111 -1.57 19.51 -12.87
C GLY A 111 -0.71 20.22 -13.92
N ASN A 112 -0.66 19.70 -15.15
CA ASN A 112 0.08 20.32 -16.23
C ASN A 112 -0.54 21.65 -16.71
N LEU A 113 -1.87 21.80 -16.68
CA LEU A 113 -2.55 23.07 -17.00
C LEU A 113 -2.21 24.15 -15.97
N LEU A 114 -2.14 23.79 -14.68
CA LEU A 114 -1.69 24.70 -13.65
C LEU A 114 -0.24 25.13 -13.91
N THR A 115 0.66 24.18 -14.16
CA THR A 115 2.05 24.48 -14.54
C THR A 115 2.12 25.42 -15.75
N MET A 116 1.37 25.12 -16.80
CA MET A 116 1.29 25.94 -18.02
C MET A 116 0.80 27.36 -17.72
N ALA A 117 -0.24 27.51 -16.89
CA ALA A 117 -0.77 28.82 -16.50
C ALA A 117 0.26 29.67 -15.73
N PHE A 118 1.09 29.04 -14.89
CA PHE A 118 2.18 29.72 -14.18
C PHE A 118 3.40 29.99 -15.08
N SER A 119 3.57 29.22 -16.15
CA SER A 119 4.67 29.43 -17.11
C SER A 119 4.40 30.55 -18.13
N PHE A 120 3.15 31.00 -18.29
CA PHE A 120 2.83 32.18 -19.10
C PHE A 120 3.24 33.47 -18.38
N GLY A 121 4.25 34.15 -18.91
CA GLY A 121 4.80 35.40 -18.37
C GLY A 121 6.27 35.33 -17.95
N GLY A 122 6.90 34.15 -18.02
CA GLY A 122 8.35 33.98 -17.87
C GLY A 122 9.12 34.12 -19.19
N GLU A 123 10.41 33.81 -19.18
CA GLU A 123 11.31 33.89 -20.35
C GLU A 123 11.03 32.84 -21.46
N ASN A 124 10.24 31.81 -21.15
CA ASN A 124 9.91 30.75 -22.09
C ASN A 124 9.04 31.28 -23.24
N THR A 125 9.38 30.92 -24.46
CA THR A 125 8.52 31.20 -25.62
C THR A 125 7.19 30.44 -25.49
N ALA A 126 6.10 31.01 -26.01
CA ALA A 126 4.79 30.35 -25.99
C ALA A 126 4.83 28.92 -26.58
N GLY A 127 5.68 28.69 -27.59
CA GLY A 127 5.90 27.37 -28.18
C GLY A 127 6.53 26.36 -27.21
N GLN A 128 7.51 26.79 -26.40
CA GLN A 128 8.12 25.92 -25.39
C GLN A 128 7.14 25.55 -24.28
N VAL A 129 6.39 26.52 -23.75
CA VAL A 129 5.38 26.28 -22.71
C VAL A 129 4.33 25.28 -23.18
N VAL A 130 3.82 25.45 -24.41
CA VAL A 130 2.87 24.52 -25.01
C VAL A 130 3.51 23.14 -25.24
N GLY A 131 4.76 23.10 -25.72
CA GLY A 131 5.49 21.84 -25.95
C GLY A 131 5.74 21.03 -24.66
N GLU A 132 6.12 21.69 -23.58
CA GLU A 132 6.30 21.08 -22.26
C GLU A 132 4.99 20.55 -21.69
N PHE A 133 3.89 21.30 -21.82
CA PHE A 133 2.57 20.84 -21.44
C PHE A 133 2.20 19.52 -22.13
N PHE A 134 2.35 19.44 -23.46
CA PHE A 134 2.01 18.23 -24.21
C PHE A 134 2.95 17.07 -23.86
N THR A 135 4.24 17.33 -23.73
CA THR A 135 5.23 16.28 -23.41
C THR A 135 5.04 15.73 -21.99
N GLY A 136 4.83 16.61 -21.00
CA GLY A 136 4.56 16.24 -19.62
C GLY A 136 3.23 15.51 -19.46
N THR A 137 2.19 15.98 -20.14
CA THR A 137 0.88 15.32 -20.17
C THR A 137 0.95 13.94 -20.82
N ALA A 138 1.58 13.82 -22.00
CA ALA A 138 1.71 12.54 -22.70
C ALA A 138 2.50 11.52 -21.87
N SER A 139 3.63 11.94 -21.31
CA SER A 139 4.46 11.08 -20.46
C SER A 139 3.70 10.65 -19.21
N GLY A 140 3.06 11.59 -18.52
CA GLY A 140 2.24 11.31 -17.34
C GLY A 140 1.12 10.32 -17.63
N ILE A 141 0.39 10.50 -18.75
CA ILE A 141 -0.69 9.59 -19.16
C ILE A 141 -0.16 8.18 -19.42
N VAL A 142 0.95 8.04 -20.15
CA VAL A 142 1.54 6.72 -20.44
C VAL A 142 1.92 6.01 -19.14
N PHE A 143 2.63 6.67 -18.23
CA PHE A 143 3.04 6.05 -16.97
C PHE A 143 1.86 5.78 -16.03
N GLY A 144 0.92 6.72 -15.91
CA GLY A 144 -0.30 6.55 -15.13
C GLY A 144 -1.14 5.39 -15.65
N PHE A 145 -1.27 5.27 -16.98
CA PHE A 145 -1.96 4.18 -17.64
C PHE A 145 -1.30 2.83 -17.38
N VAL A 146 0.03 2.73 -17.45
CA VAL A 146 0.75 1.48 -17.15
C VAL A 146 0.53 1.08 -15.68
N GLY A 147 0.70 2.03 -14.75
CA GLY A 147 0.52 1.78 -13.32
C GLY A 147 -0.87 1.30 -12.96
N ILE A 148 -1.92 1.98 -13.45
CA ILE A 148 -3.31 1.59 -13.18
C ILE A 148 -3.68 0.27 -13.87
N SER A 149 -3.13 -0.01 -15.06
CA SER A 149 -3.38 -1.27 -15.76
C SER A 149 -2.78 -2.46 -15.01
N LEU A 150 -1.54 -2.34 -14.53
CA LEU A 150 -0.90 -3.38 -13.71
C LEU A 150 -1.68 -3.64 -12.41
N LEU A 151 -2.19 -2.58 -11.78
CA LEU A 151 -3.03 -2.70 -10.59
C LEU A 151 -4.30 -3.52 -10.87
N PHE A 152 -5.04 -3.17 -11.92
CA PHE A 152 -6.30 -3.85 -12.25
C PHE A 152 -6.10 -5.27 -12.77
N ILE A 153 -5.01 -5.54 -13.47
CA ILE A 153 -4.60 -6.91 -13.81
C ILE A 153 -4.37 -7.72 -12.54
N GLN A 154 -3.64 -7.17 -11.56
CA GLN A 154 -3.38 -7.86 -10.30
C GLN A 154 -4.67 -8.10 -9.48
N LEU A 155 -5.60 -7.14 -9.47
CA LEU A 155 -6.91 -7.31 -8.83
C LEU A 155 -7.72 -8.40 -9.53
N SER A 156 -7.76 -8.38 -10.87
CA SER A 156 -8.44 -9.39 -11.69
C SER A 156 -7.86 -10.79 -11.49
N MET A 157 -6.52 -10.93 -11.49
CA MET A 157 -5.86 -12.23 -11.25
C MET A 157 -6.14 -12.81 -9.85
N ASN A 158 -6.47 -11.96 -8.89
CA ASN A 158 -6.89 -12.37 -7.54
C ASN A 158 -8.40 -12.58 -7.41
N GLY A 159 -9.16 -12.40 -8.50
CA GLY A 159 -10.61 -12.59 -8.56
C GLY A 159 -11.39 -11.53 -7.78
N PHE A 160 -10.88 -10.31 -7.66
CA PHE A 160 -11.61 -9.21 -7.03
C PHE A 160 -12.77 -8.74 -7.90
N LEU A 161 -13.90 -8.49 -7.28
CA LEU A 161 -15.03 -7.80 -7.90
C LEU A 161 -15.19 -6.37 -7.35
N PRO A 162 -15.86 -5.46 -8.08
CA PRO A 162 -16.19 -4.13 -7.59
C PRO A 162 -16.88 -4.11 -6.22
N GLU A 163 -17.76 -5.08 -5.98
CA GLU A 163 -18.51 -5.24 -4.74
C GLU A 163 -17.57 -5.51 -3.56
N ASP A 164 -16.51 -6.28 -3.77
CA ASP A 164 -15.51 -6.56 -2.74
C ASP A 164 -14.72 -5.31 -2.38
N LEU A 165 -14.37 -4.49 -3.37
CA LEU A 165 -13.69 -3.21 -3.16
C LEU A 165 -14.58 -2.24 -2.36
N LYS A 166 -15.89 -2.18 -2.68
CA LYS A 166 -16.86 -1.39 -1.91
C LYS A 166 -16.99 -1.89 -0.47
N LYS A 167 -17.20 -3.20 -0.29
CA LYS A 167 -17.31 -3.83 1.04
C LYS A 167 -16.05 -3.58 1.87
N MET A 168 -14.86 -3.64 1.28
CA MET A 168 -13.61 -3.31 1.99
C MET A 168 -13.52 -1.83 2.39
N ALA A 169 -13.95 -0.92 1.52
CA ALA A 169 -13.99 0.51 1.84
C ALA A 169 -15.01 0.82 2.96
N GLU A 170 -16.19 0.21 2.90
CA GLU A 170 -17.25 0.33 3.90
C GLU A 170 -16.89 -0.31 5.24
N GLN A 171 -16.25 -1.49 5.22
CA GLN A 171 -15.71 -2.13 6.42
C GLN A 171 -14.63 -1.27 7.06
N LYS A 172 -13.75 -0.62 6.30
CA LYS A 172 -12.77 0.32 6.87
C LYS A 172 -13.45 1.52 7.54
N GLY A 173 -14.49 2.09 6.93
CA GLY A 173 -15.24 3.20 7.52
C GLY A 173 -15.96 2.79 8.81
N THR A 174 -16.62 1.63 8.81
CA THR A 174 -17.34 1.12 9.99
C THR A 174 -16.41 0.58 11.07
N LEU A 175 -15.26 -0.01 10.72
CA LEU A 175 -14.24 -0.42 11.69
C LEU A 175 -13.52 0.80 12.29
N GLY A 176 -13.32 1.87 11.53
CA GLY A 176 -12.82 3.15 12.07
C GLY A 176 -13.79 3.75 13.07
N ILE A 177 -15.07 3.83 12.73
CA ILE A 177 -16.12 4.37 13.63
C ILE A 177 -16.38 3.46 14.83
N LYS A 178 -16.33 2.14 14.65
CA LYS A 178 -16.45 1.18 15.76
C LYS A 178 -15.20 1.14 16.62
N ALA A 179 -14.00 1.33 16.07
CA ALA A 179 -12.78 1.48 16.85
C ALA A 179 -12.81 2.78 17.65
N GLU A 180 -13.22 3.89 17.05
CA GLU A 180 -13.35 5.18 17.74
C GLU A 180 -14.42 5.16 18.85
N LYS A 181 -15.59 4.55 18.60
CA LYS A 181 -16.62 4.34 19.63
C LYS A 181 -16.21 3.31 20.68
N ALA A 182 -15.51 2.25 20.28
CA ALA A 182 -14.97 1.27 21.21
C ALA A 182 -13.87 1.88 22.06
N ASP A 183 -13.00 2.76 21.53
CA ASP A 183 -11.97 3.48 22.27
C ASP A 183 -12.58 4.49 23.25
N LEU A 184 -13.70 5.13 22.88
CA LEU A 184 -14.46 6.02 23.76
C LEU A 184 -15.17 5.27 24.92
N GLU A 185 -15.61 4.04 24.68
CA GLU A 185 -16.20 3.15 25.71
C GLU A 185 -15.11 2.38 26.50
N LEU A 186 -13.98 2.04 25.86
CA LEU A 186 -12.80 1.40 26.47
C LEU A 186 -12.09 2.35 27.42
N ALA A 187 -12.02 3.65 27.14
CA ALA A 187 -11.46 4.64 28.06
C ALA A 187 -12.18 4.67 29.43
N LYS A 188 -13.44 4.18 29.48
CA LYS A 188 -14.22 4.02 30.73
C LYS A 188 -14.01 2.67 31.42
N VAL A 189 -13.50 1.66 30.72
CA VAL A 189 -13.31 0.27 31.22
C VAL A 189 -11.83 -0.10 31.41
N GLU A 190 -10.90 0.65 30.81
CA GLU A 190 -9.45 0.38 30.73
C GLU A 190 -8.66 0.46 32.05
N ARG A 191 -9.27 0.79 33.19
CA ARG A 191 -8.61 0.62 34.50
C ARG A 191 -8.51 -0.85 34.96
N ARG A 192 -9.07 -1.84 34.25
CA ARG A 192 -9.09 -3.25 34.71
C ARG A 192 -8.74 -4.34 33.68
N ALA A 193 -8.37 -4.03 32.44
CA ALA A 193 -8.17 -5.06 31.39
C ALA A 193 -6.81 -5.02 30.66
N GLU A 194 -5.74 -4.61 31.35
CA GLU A 194 -4.33 -4.60 30.90
C GLU A 194 -3.77 -5.94 30.37
N LYS A 195 -4.55 -7.02 30.29
CA LYS A 195 -4.09 -8.34 29.83
C LYS A 195 -4.63 -8.81 28.47
N LYS A 196 -5.52 -8.06 27.78
CA LYS A 196 -6.00 -8.45 26.42
C LYS A 196 -5.55 -7.53 25.28
N ALA A 197 -4.87 -6.41 25.56
CA ALA A 197 -4.46 -5.41 24.57
C ALA A 197 -3.21 -5.77 23.71
N LYS A 198 -2.56 -6.93 23.90
CA LYS A 198 -1.26 -7.21 23.25
C LYS A 198 -1.31 -7.93 21.89
N ARG A 199 -2.46 -8.11 21.23
CA ARG A 199 -2.51 -8.88 19.96
C ARG A 199 -3.34 -8.32 18.79
N LYS A 200 -3.97 -7.15 18.90
CA LYS A 200 -4.66 -6.53 17.75
C LYS A 200 -3.85 -5.35 17.23
N GLY A 201 -3.34 -5.47 16.00
CA GLY A 201 -2.79 -4.35 15.23
C GLY A 201 -1.27 -4.21 15.19
N LEU A 202 -0.50 -5.31 15.21
CA LEU A 202 0.98 -5.21 15.10
C LEU A 202 1.49 -4.94 13.67
N LEU A 203 0.68 -5.26 12.68
CA LEU A 203 1.00 -5.07 11.27
C LEU A 203 -0.11 -4.22 10.66
N ASP A 204 0.28 -3.11 10.03
CA ASP A 204 -0.65 -2.35 9.21
C ASP A 204 -1.26 -3.27 8.15
N SER A 205 -2.52 -3.05 7.79
CA SER A 205 -3.15 -3.86 6.74
C SER A 205 -2.29 -3.81 5.47
N GLN A 206 -2.15 -4.93 4.75
CA GLN A 206 -1.39 -4.95 3.48
C GLN A 206 -1.84 -3.84 2.52
N ALA A 207 -3.15 -3.51 2.54
CA ALA A 207 -3.71 -2.39 1.78
C ALA A 207 -3.11 -1.02 2.15
N SER A 208 -2.77 -0.80 3.42
CA SER A 208 -2.09 0.43 3.88
C SER A 208 -0.69 0.53 3.28
N TYR A 209 0.11 -0.54 3.35
CA TYR A 209 1.45 -0.57 2.77
C TYR A 209 1.42 -0.36 1.24
N ILE A 210 0.45 -0.94 0.54
CA ILE A 210 0.26 -0.73 -0.91
C ILE A 210 -0.07 0.73 -1.19
N PHE A 211 -1.05 1.30 -0.47
CA PHE A 211 -1.49 2.68 -0.68
C PHE A 211 -0.34 3.68 -0.43
N MET A 212 0.34 3.56 0.71
CA MET A 212 1.47 4.42 1.05
C MET A 212 2.64 4.21 0.09
N GLY A 213 2.88 2.97 -0.34
CA GLY A 213 3.87 2.64 -1.36
C GLY A 213 3.60 3.37 -2.67
N ILE A 214 2.36 3.35 -3.17
CA ILE A 214 1.96 4.02 -4.41
C ILE A 214 2.09 5.53 -4.29
N LEU A 215 1.62 6.13 -3.19
CA LEU A 215 1.74 7.57 -2.96
C LEU A 215 3.21 8.01 -2.97
N ALA A 216 4.07 7.27 -2.25
CA ALA A 216 5.49 7.57 -2.20
C ALA A 216 6.18 7.34 -3.56
N ILE A 217 5.85 6.27 -4.28
CA ILE A 217 6.38 6.05 -5.64
C ILE A 217 6.00 7.21 -6.55
N THR A 218 4.73 7.61 -6.55
CA THR A 218 4.21 8.68 -7.41
C THR A 218 4.85 10.03 -7.04
N GLY A 219 4.90 10.37 -5.76
CA GLY A 219 5.51 11.62 -5.28
C GLY A 219 7.03 11.66 -5.51
N GLY A 220 7.72 10.54 -5.31
CA GLY A 220 9.15 10.42 -5.58
C GLY A 220 9.48 10.56 -7.06
N PHE A 221 8.70 9.92 -7.94
CA PHE A 221 8.83 10.11 -9.39
C PHE A 221 8.55 11.54 -9.81
N PHE A 222 7.53 12.18 -9.24
CA PHE A 222 7.25 13.59 -9.49
C PHE A 222 8.47 14.44 -9.17
N LEU A 223 9.06 14.32 -7.97
CA LEU A 223 10.24 15.11 -7.60
C LEU A 223 11.51 14.79 -8.43
N LEU A 224 11.66 13.56 -8.93
CA LEU A 224 12.79 13.17 -9.77
C LEU A 224 12.70 13.68 -11.20
N LEU A 225 11.52 13.54 -11.81
CA LEU A 225 11.31 13.76 -13.24
C LEU A 225 10.73 15.14 -13.55
N TYR A 226 10.05 15.77 -12.59
CA TYR A 226 9.48 17.08 -12.82
C TYR A 226 10.62 18.08 -13.04
N PRO A 227 10.58 18.88 -14.11
CA PRO A 227 11.66 19.78 -14.47
C PRO A 227 11.63 21.03 -13.59
N ILE A 228 11.86 20.85 -12.28
CA ILE A 228 11.83 21.94 -11.29
C ILE A 228 12.85 23.02 -11.67
N ALA A 229 13.99 22.61 -12.23
CA ALA A 229 15.02 23.52 -12.73
C ALA A 229 14.55 24.49 -13.82
N THR A 230 13.51 24.13 -14.58
CA THR A 230 13.02 24.96 -15.70
C THR A 230 11.81 25.81 -15.30
N LEU A 231 11.40 25.76 -14.02
CA LEU A 231 10.34 26.64 -13.54
C LEU A 231 10.83 28.10 -13.66
N PRO A 232 10.08 28.99 -14.34
CA PRO A 232 10.51 30.38 -14.53
C PRO A 232 10.83 31.10 -13.23
N ALA A 233 10.09 30.80 -12.16
CA ALA A 233 10.33 31.35 -10.83
C ALA A 233 11.72 30.97 -10.24
N ILE A 234 12.34 29.90 -10.75
CA ILE A 234 13.68 29.46 -10.36
C ILE A 234 14.72 29.97 -11.35
N VAL A 235 14.49 29.84 -12.66
CA VAL A 235 15.43 30.25 -13.71
C VAL A 235 15.70 31.76 -13.70
N ASP A 236 14.67 32.58 -13.57
CA ASP A 236 14.76 34.02 -13.82
C ASP A 236 15.31 34.79 -12.61
N TYR A 237 15.35 34.16 -11.43
CA TYR A 237 15.58 34.85 -10.17
C TYR A 237 16.62 34.22 -9.25
N VAL A 238 17.00 32.96 -9.49
CA VAL A 238 17.97 32.25 -8.66
C VAL A 238 19.26 32.13 -9.45
N GLU A 239 20.39 32.41 -8.78
CA GLU A 239 21.69 32.17 -9.40
C GLU A 239 21.76 30.71 -9.90
N PRO A 240 22.23 30.45 -11.14
CA PRO A 240 22.17 29.13 -11.74
C PRO A 240 22.77 28.02 -10.87
N GLU A 241 23.83 28.31 -10.14
CA GLU A 241 24.49 27.37 -9.22
C GLU A 241 23.62 26.99 -8.01
N LEU A 242 22.88 27.96 -7.44
CA LEU A 242 21.95 27.72 -6.33
C LEU A 242 20.70 26.98 -6.81
N ALA A 243 20.19 27.34 -7.98
CA ALA A 243 19.07 26.65 -8.61
C ALA A 243 19.40 25.17 -8.87
N GLU A 244 20.58 24.90 -9.42
CA GLU A 244 21.04 23.54 -9.66
C GLU A 244 21.16 22.76 -8.34
N SER A 245 21.77 23.37 -7.31
CA SER A 245 21.93 22.76 -5.99
C SER A 245 20.59 22.43 -5.33
N PHE A 246 19.59 23.31 -5.45
CA PHE A 246 18.24 23.08 -4.95
C PHE A 246 17.54 21.92 -5.69
N VAL A 247 17.66 21.88 -7.01
CA VAL A 247 17.08 20.81 -7.83
C VAL A 247 17.73 19.47 -7.52
N GLN A 248 19.06 19.43 -7.36
CA GLN A 248 19.76 18.22 -6.94
C GLN A 248 19.26 17.76 -5.57
N TRP A 249 19.08 18.67 -4.62
CA TRP A 249 18.52 18.35 -3.30
C TRP A 249 17.08 17.79 -3.39
N LEU A 250 16.21 18.40 -4.20
CA LEU A 250 14.86 17.88 -4.43
C LEU A 250 14.85 16.51 -5.11
N ARG A 251 15.76 16.27 -6.06
CA ARG A 251 15.93 14.95 -6.69
C ARG A 251 16.39 13.90 -5.68
N LEU A 252 17.29 14.25 -4.75
CA LEU A 252 17.71 13.36 -3.67
C LEU A 252 16.54 13.00 -2.75
N ILE A 253 15.71 13.99 -2.38
CA ILE A 253 14.46 13.74 -1.64
C ILE A 253 13.54 12.83 -2.45
N GLY A 254 13.32 13.13 -3.73
CA GLY A 254 12.50 12.32 -4.62
C GLY A 254 12.96 10.87 -4.69
N ALA A 255 14.27 10.65 -4.80
CA ALA A 255 14.89 9.33 -4.79
C ALA A 255 14.64 8.58 -3.47
N LEU A 256 14.75 9.25 -2.33
CA LEU A 256 14.49 8.63 -1.03
C LEU A 256 13.00 8.30 -0.82
N ILE A 257 12.10 9.20 -1.20
CA ILE A 257 10.64 8.96 -1.14
C ILE A 257 10.29 7.79 -2.07
N LEU A 258 10.86 7.75 -3.28
CA LEU A 258 10.67 6.64 -4.21
C LEU A 258 11.17 5.31 -3.61
N ALA A 259 12.38 5.30 -3.03
CA ALA A 259 12.94 4.13 -2.37
C ALA A 259 12.05 3.63 -1.22
N GLN A 260 11.56 4.54 -0.36
CA GLN A 260 10.61 4.19 0.70
C GLN A 260 9.33 3.58 0.12
N GLY A 261 8.80 4.15 -0.97
CA GLY A 261 7.62 3.63 -1.63
C GLY A 261 7.82 2.22 -2.17
N VAL A 262 8.98 1.95 -2.78
CA VAL A 262 9.39 0.62 -3.23
C VAL A 262 9.51 -0.36 -2.07
N PHE A 263 10.12 0.04 -0.94
CA PHE A 263 10.25 -0.84 0.23
C PHE A 263 8.89 -1.14 0.87
N ARG A 264 8.00 -0.14 0.99
CA ARG A 264 6.62 -0.32 1.49
C ARG A 264 5.82 -1.26 0.57
N PHE A 265 5.97 -1.11 -0.74
CA PHE A 265 5.37 -2.02 -1.70
C PHE A 265 5.95 -3.44 -1.57
N GLY A 266 7.27 -3.57 -1.42
CA GLY A 266 7.95 -4.83 -1.16
C GLY A 266 7.52 -5.50 0.15
N GLN A 267 7.25 -4.73 1.20
CA GLN A 267 6.67 -5.22 2.46
C GLN A 267 5.28 -5.82 2.23
N ALA A 268 4.45 -5.17 1.42
CA ALA A 268 3.13 -5.69 1.08
C ALA A 268 3.22 -7.00 0.27
N LEU A 269 4.10 -7.05 -0.73
CA LEU A 269 4.34 -8.23 -1.57
C LEU A 269 4.94 -9.41 -0.79
N SER A 270 5.75 -9.13 0.22
CA SER A 270 6.35 -10.17 1.08
C SER A 270 5.29 -11.02 1.81
N GLY A 271 4.06 -10.53 1.92
CA GLY A 271 2.94 -11.33 2.39
C GLY A 271 3.16 -11.87 3.81
N LYS A 272 3.13 -13.19 3.94
CA LYS A 272 3.39 -13.90 5.20
C LYS A 272 4.87 -14.25 5.42
N ASN A 273 5.76 -13.95 4.46
CA ASN A 273 7.18 -14.21 4.63
C ASN A 273 7.77 -13.20 5.62
N LEU A 274 7.85 -13.61 6.89
CA LEU A 274 8.32 -12.76 7.99
C LEU A 274 9.70 -12.16 7.71
N ARG A 275 10.65 -12.98 7.19
CA ARG A 275 12.00 -12.51 6.85
C ARG A 275 11.99 -11.45 5.77
N GLY A 276 11.20 -11.65 4.71
CA GLY A 276 11.07 -10.66 3.63
C GLY A 276 10.51 -9.33 4.16
N HIS A 277 9.50 -9.41 5.02
CA HIS A 277 8.90 -8.23 5.65
C HIS A 277 9.89 -7.50 6.57
N GLN A 278 10.66 -8.23 7.38
CA GLN A 278 11.71 -7.68 8.26
C GLN A 278 12.81 -6.98 7.45
N VAL A 279 13.32 -7.61 6.38
CA VAL A 279 14.35 -7.01 5.52
C VAL A 279 13.86 -5.71 4.91
N MET A 280 12.65 -5.69 4.36
CA MET A 280 12.08 -4.48 3.76
C MET A 280 11.81 -3.39 4.80
N MET A 281 11.48 -3.76 6.05
CA MET A 281 11.34 -2.83 7.17
C MET A 281 12.67 -2.16 7.54
N VAL A 282 13.75 -2.94 7.62
CA VAL A 282 15.10 -2.41 7.87
C VAL A 282 15.52 -1.45 6.76
N LEU A 283 15.29 -1.80 5.50
CA LEU A 283 15.60 -0.94 4.35
C LEU A 283 14.78 0.36 4.38
N HIS A 284 13.48 0.28 4.71
CA HIS A 284 12.63 1.45 4.88
C HIS A 284 13.13 2.35 6.02
N ILE A 285 13.49 1.79 7.18
CA ILE A 285 14.06 2.54 8.31
C ILE A 285 15.35 3.25 7.90
N ALA A 286 16.26 2.55 7.22
CA ALA A 286 17.50 3.13 6.73
C ALA A 286 17.25 4.31 5.78
N ALA A 287 16.33 4.17 4.82
CA ALA A 287 15.94 5.26 3.92
C ALA A 287 15.31 6.44 4.66
N SER A 288 14.47 6.19 5.68
CA SER A 288 13.90 7.25 6.52
C SER A 288 14.96 8.02 7.29
N CYS A 289 16.00 7.36 7.80
CA CYS A 289 17.08 8.03 8.51
C CYS A 289 17.91 8.95 7.60
N LEU A 290 17.96 8.68 6.29
CA LEU A 290 18.68 9.52 5.32
C LEU A 290 18.02 10.89 5.09
N PHE A 291 16.78 11.11 5.54
CA PHE A 291 16.18 12.45 5.52
C PHE A 291 16.84 13.42 6.49
N ILE A 292 17.39 12.93 7.61
CA ILE A 292 18.06 13.77 8.61
C ILE A 292 19.27 14.50 8.00
N PRO A 293 20.26 13.81 7.40
CA PRO A 293 21.40 14.52 6.79
C PRO A 293 20.98 15.42 5.63
N LEU A 294 19.92 15.10 4.87
CA LEU A 294 19.40 15.99 3.82
C LEU A 294 18.79 17.29 4.39
N VAL A 295 18.07 17.20 5.51
CA VAL A 295 17.56 18.40 6.20
C VAL A 295 18.71 19.19 6.82
N LEU A 296 19.69 18.54 7.44
CA LEU A 296 20.88 19.22 7.95
C LEU A 296 21.67 19.92 6.84
N GLN A 297 21.86 19.27 5.69
CA GLN A 297 22.50 19.87 4.52
C GLN A 297 21.76 21.14 4.07
N LEU A 298 20.43 21.10 4.07
CA LEU A 298 19.59 22.25 3.75
C LEU A 298 19.78 23.39 4.78
N GLN A 299 19.94 23.07 6.07
CA GLN A 299 20.20 24.07 7.11
C GLN A 299 21.60 24.68 7.07
N TYR A 300 22.61 23.90 6.68
CA TYR A 300 23.96 24.39 6.50
C TYR A 300 24.12 25.26 5.25
N ASN A 301 23.18 25.18 4.31
CA ASN A 301 23.14 25.96 3.07
C ASN A 301 21.79 26.68 2.93
N PRO A 302 21.43 27.58 3.87
CA PRO A 302 20.11 28.19 3.90
C PRO A 302 19.86 29.07 2.66
N ASP A 303 20.91 29.57 2.01
CA ASP A 303 20.84 30.38 0.78
C ASP A 303 20.15 29.63 -0.36
N ILE A 304 20.28 28.30 -0.42
CA ILE A 304 19.58 27.45 -1.39
C ILE A 304 18.06 27.60 -1.23
N ILE A 305 17.56 27.67 0.02
CA ILE A 305 16.14 27.84 0.31
C ILE A 305 15.70 29.29 0.13
N ILE A 306 16.45 30.21 0.75
CA ILE A 306 16.07 31.62 0.88
C ILE A 306 15.91 32.22 -0.50
N THR A 307 16.95 32.10 -1.33
CA THR A 307 16.97 32.67 -2.67
C THR A 307 15.89 32.03 -3.53
N THR A 308 15.77 30.70 -3.51
CA THR A 308 14.76 30.01 -4.33
C THR A 308 13.33 30.34 -3.94
N LEU A 309 13.02 30.41 -2.64
CA LEU A 309 11.65 30.58 -2.18
C LEU A 309 11.23 32.04 -2.03
N GLN A 310 12.13 32.98 -1.77
CA GLN A 310 11.82 34.41 -1.82
C GLN A 310 11.31 34.84 -3.19
N ASN A 311 11.89 34.27 -4.24
CA ASN A 311 11.52 34.56 -5.61
C ASN A 311 10.17 33.97 -5.99
N ILE A 312 9.85 32.77 -5.46
CA ILE A 312 8.52 32.15 -5.61
C ILE A 312 7.45 32.89 -4.79
N PHE A 313 7.79 33.36 -3.58
CA PHE A 313 6.88 34.02 -2.66
C PHE A 313 7.24 35.50 -2.45
N SER A 314 7.23 36.26 -3.55
CA SER A 314 7.60 37.68 -3.61
C SER A 314 6.87 38.61 -2.63
N TYR A 315 5.80 38.15 -1.98
CA TYR A 315 5.03 38.89 -0.97
C TYR A 315 5.46 38.66 0.48
N HIS A 316 6.40 37.75 0.76
CA HIS A 316 6.80 37.42 2.13
C HIS A 316 8.26 37.80 2.44
N PRO A 317 8.55 38.32 3.66
CA PRO A 317 9.93 38.56 4.09
C PRO A 317 10.74 37.26 4.06
N ALA A 318 11.98 37.33 3.56
CA ALA A 318 12.96 36.24 3.51
C ALA A 318 12.96 35.39 4.78
N GLU A 319 13.02 36.09 5.90
CA GLU A 319 13.14 35.52 7.24
C GLU A 319 11.95 34.64 7.60
N LYS A 320 10.74 35.01 7.16
CA LYS A 320 9.52 34.23 7.43
C LYS A 320 9.47 32.98 6.57
N ILE A 321 9.85 33.08 5.30
CA ILE A 321 9.90 31.94 4.37
C ILE A 321 10.93 30.91 4.87
N LEU A 322 12.14 31.37 5.21
CA LEU A 322 13.19 30.54 5.78
C LEU A 322 12.71 29.84 7.06
N LEU A 323 12.06 30.58 7.95
CA LEU A 323 11.52 30.04 9.19
C LEU A 323 10.48 28.94 8.90
N TYR A 324 9.53 29.18 8.00
CA TYR A 324 8.49 28.18 7.67
C TYR A 324 9.06 26.93 7.01
N VAL A 325 10.05 27.07 6.13
CA VAL A 325 10.66 25.92 5.45
C VAL A 325 11.57 25.16 6.39
N THR A 326 12.29 25.87 7.26
CA THR A 326 13.09 25.24 8.33
C THR A 326 12.18 24.46 9.28
N ILE A 327 11.10 25.06 9.77
CA ILE A 327 10.13 24.37 10.62
C ILE A 327 9.50 23.20 9.87
N GLY A 328 9.04 23.41 8.63
CA GLY A 328 8.38 22.38 7.82
C GLY A 328 9.28 21.18 7.51
N SER A 329 10.54 21.43 7.13
CA SER A 329 11.55 20.38 6.90
C SER A 329 11.88 19.61 8.17
N TRP A 330 11.97 20.27 9.33
CA TRP A 330 12.13 19.59 10.61
C TRP A 330 10.92 18.76 11.00
N VAL A 331 9.71 19.30 10.87
CA VAL A 331 8.47 18.55 11.12
C VAL A 331 8.41 17.31 10.22
N PHE A 332 8.81 17.46 8.96
CA PHE A 332 8.89 16.36 8.00
C PHE A 332 9.95 15.31 8.41
N ALA A 333 11.19 15.73 8.71
CA ALA A 333 12.25 14.80 9.14
C ALA A 333 11.93 14.11 10.46
N VAL A 334 11.39 14.84 11.44
CA VAL A 334 10.94 14.29 12.73
C VAL A 334 9.79 13.32 12.53
N GLY A 335 8.85 13.63 11.64
CA GLY A 335 7.78 12.71 11.24
C GLY A 335 8.32 11.39 10.67
N HIS A 336 9.30 11.48 9.76
CA HIS A 336 9.99 10.30 9.22
C HIS A 336 10.76 9.52 10.30
N LEU A 337 11.39 10.21 11.25
CA LEU A 337 12.09 9.57 12.37
C LEU A 337 11.12 8.84 13.31
N PHE A 338 9.99 9.45 13.66
CA PHE A 338 8.97 8.77 14.46
C PHE A 338 8.40 7.54 13.74
N GLY A 339 8.15 7.66 12.43
CA GLY A 339 7.76 6.53 11.60
C GLY A 339 8.82 5.42 11.60
N ALA A 340 10.11 5.77 11.54
CA ALA A 340 11.20 4.80 11.61
C ALA A 340 11.30 4.13 13.00
N ILE A 341 11.09 4.87 14.08
CA ILE A 341 11.07 4.34 15.46
C ILE A 341 9.89 3.36 15.65
N ASP A 342 8.70 3.69 15.11
CA ASP A 342 7.55 2.80 15.16
C ASP A 342 7.80 1.50 14.39
N GLU A 343 8.36 1.59 13.18
CA GLU A 343 8.78 0.41 12.41
C GLU A 343 9.86 -0.40 13.15
N LEU A 344 10.84 0.25 13.78
CA LEU A 344 11.86 -0.44 14.58
C LEU A 344 11.24 -1.18 15.77
N ARG A 345 10.26 -0.56 16.45
CA ARG A 345 9.51 -1.21 17.52
C ARG A 345 8.75 -2.42 17.00
N LYS A 346 8.09 -2.33 15.84
CA LYS A 346 7.41 -3.46 15.17
C LYS A 346 8.42 -4.56 14.85
N LEU A 347 9.59 -4.21 14.32
CA LEU A 347 10.66 -5.16 14.00
C LEU A 347 11.12 -5.97 15.22
N ILE A 348 11.41 -5.30 16.34
CA ILE A 348 11.83 -5.94 17.61
C ILE A 348 10.74 -6.89 18.10
N GLN A 349 9.46 -6.49 18.03
CA GLN A 349 8.36 -7.34 18.46
C GLN A 349 8.19 -8.58 17.57
N LEU A 350 8.38 -8.44 16.25
CA LEU A 350 8.34 -9.57 15.32
C LEU A 350 9.48 -10.56 15.58
N GLU A 351 10.67 -10.07 15.94
CA GLU A 351 11.81 -10.92 16.27
C GLU A 351 11.57 -11.72 17.56
N VAL A 352 11.08 -11.06 18.62
CA VAL A 352 10.71 -11.73 19.88
C VAL A 352 9.65 -12.82 19.66
N GLN A 353 8.66 -12.58 18.80
CA GLN A 353 7.64 -13.57 18.46
C GLN A 353 8.18 -14.73 17.60
N GLY A 354 9.10 -14.45 16.68
CA GLY A 354 9.73 -15.46 15.82
C GLY A 354 10.58 -16.46 16.59
N PHE A 355 11.23 -16.04 17.69
CA PHE A 355 11.95 -16.94 18.59
C PHE A 355 11.00 -17.85 19.40
N SER A 356 9.82 -17.36 19.78
CA SER A 356 8.86 -18.13 20.58
C SER A 356 8.17 -19.27 19.83
N GLN A 357 8.21 -19.31 18.49
CA GLN A 357 7.59 -20.39 17.70
C GLN A 357 8.56 -21.51 17.30
N LYS A 358 9.85 -21.38 17.63
CA LYS A 358 10.90 -22.35 17.28
C LYS A 358 11.44 -23.17 18.46
N GLY A 359 10.90 -22.98 19.66
CA GLY A 359 11.10 -23.83 20.83
C GLY A 359 9.76 -24.36 21.29
#